data_AF-A0A7W2ECC7-F1
#
_entry.id   AF-A0A7W2ECC7-F1
#
_cell.length_a   1.000
_cell.length_b   1.000
_cell.length_c   1.000
_cell.angle_alpha   90.00
_cell.angle_beta   90.00
_cell.angle_gamma   90.00
#
_symmetry.space_group_name_H-M   'P 1'
#
loop_
_entity.id
_entity.type
_entity.pdbx_description
1 polymer ?
#
loop_
_entity_poly.entity_id
_entity_poly.type
_entity_poly.pdbx_seq_one_letter_code
_entity_poly.pdbx_strand_id
1 'polypeptide(L)'
;MRKLWWASAPVAAGLMLAASSQPYFSLVRPWTWSQEQVIAAGAAGSFDLPVADFDGARHQADVEVLGFQAVEDESQIGLHSPEGFTIWAVLTQWHAPAESVLENCRMWVTGSDGKEYLRKDGLFGTPIDDFSALHACTPPGEAGPVVRVDEIGSTGQHLEPGDPRPDEWRKVTPLALPDGVQPVKLHIGWDFPHYATVVLPEPKVYVDSPSFGE
;
A
#
# COMPACT_ATOMS: atom_id res chain seq x y z
N MET A 1 3.75 -15.10 61.46
CA MET A 1 4.04 -15.10 60.00
C MET A 1 3.24 -16.22 59.34
N ARG A 2 2.20 -15.96 58.54
CA ARG A 2 1.51 -16.91 57.61
C ARG A 2 0.18 -16.35 57.04
N LYS A 3 0.18 -15.15 56.44
CA LYS A 3 -1.02 -14.63 55.73
C LYS A 3 -0.75 -13.96 54.37
N LEU A 4 0.52 -13.74 53.98
CA LEU A 4 0.83 -13.06 52.72
C LEU A 4 0.66 -13.95 51.47
N TRP A 5 0.78 -15.27 51.60
CA TRP A 5 0.79 -16.18 50.44
C TRP A 5 -0.59 -16.35 49.77
N TRP A 6 -1.68 -16.14 50.52
CA TRP A 6 -3.04 -16.23 50.01
C TRP A 6 -3.42 -15.05 49.09
N ALA A 7 -2.81 -13.88 49.31
CA ALA A 7 -3.03 -12.70 48.46
C ALA A 7 -2.24 -12.79 47.14
N SER A 8 -1.08 -13.46 47.13
CA SER A 8 -0.24 -13.61 45.94
C SER A 8 -0.73 -14.69 44.96
N ALA A 9 -1.44 -15.71 45.46
CA ALA A 9 -1.95 -16.81 44.64
C ALA A 9 -2.93 -16.38 43.51
N PRO A 10 -3.96 -15.56 43.76
CA PRO A 10 -4.85 -15.11 42.69
C PRO A 10 -4.17 -14.17 41.69
N VAL A 11 -3.22 -13.35 42.14
CA VAL A 11 -2.43 -12.47 41.26
C VAL A 11 -1.53 -13.29 40.34
N ALA A 12 -0.85 -14.30 40.88
CA ALA A 12 -0.02 -15.22 40.08
C ALA A 12 -0.85 -16.02 39.08
N ALA A 13 -2.03 -16.51 39.48
CA ALA A 13 -2.95 -17.20 38.58
C ALA A 13 -3.46 -16.28 37.45
N GLY A 14 -3.79 -15.02 37.76
CA GLY A 14 -4.18 -14.03 36.76
C GLY A 14 -3.06 -13.72 35.76
N LEU A 15 -1.82 -13.58 36.23
CA LEU A 15 -0.66 -13.36 35.36
C LEU A 15 -0.33 -14.59 34.50
N MET A 16 -0.48 -15.80 35.04
CA MET A 16 -0.29 -17.04 34.27
C MET A 16 -1.36 -17.21 33.19
N LEU A 17 -2.63 -16.88 33.48
CA LEU A 17 -3.71 -16.88 32.49
C LEU A 17 -3.52 -15.80 31.43
N ALA A 18 -3.05 -14.62 31.81
CA ALA A 18 -2.72 -13.57 30.86
C ALA A 18 -1.56 -14.01 29.93
N ALA A 19 -0.51 -14.62 30.48
CA ALA A 19 0.61 -15.13 29.70
C ALA A 19 0.22 -16.33 28.80
N SER A 20 -0.67 -17.22 29.27
CA SER A 20 -1.16 -18.37 28.50
C SER A 20 -2.30 -18.04 27.54
N SER A 21 -2.78 -16.80 27.51
CA SER A 21 -3.77 -16.33 26.53
C SER A 21 -3.16 -16.09 25.15
N GLN A 22 -1.84 -15.86 25.06
CA GLN A 22 -1.16 -15.64 23.76
C GLN A 22 -1.35 -16.79 22.76
N PRO A 23 -1.20 -18.07 23.16
CA PRO A 23 -1.55 -19.21 22.30
C PRO A 23 -3.01 -19.21 21.85
N TYR A 24 -3.95 -18.83 22.73
CA TYR A 24 -5.38 -18.80 22.39
C TYR A 24 -5.69 -17.73 21.32
N PHE A 25 -5.08 -16.55 21.42
CA PHE A 25 -5.14 -15.54 20.36
C PHE A 25 -4.52 -16.05 19.07
N SER A 26 -3.40 -16.79 19.13
CA SER A 26 -2.75 -17.36 17.94
C SER A 26 -3.50 -18.54 17.30
N LEU A 27 -4.33 -19.27 18.06
CA LEU A 27 -5.08 -20.44 17.59
C LEU A 27 -6.49 -20.08 17.10
N VAL A 28 -7.19 -19.17 17.78
CA VAL A 28 -8.56 -18.75 17.42
C VAL A 28 -8.54 -17.65 16.35
N ARG A 29 -7.47 -16.86 16.28
CA ARG A 29 -7.17 -15.97 15.15
C ARG A 29 -5.79 -16.33 14.61
N PRO A 30 -5.68 -17.35 13.75
CA PRO A 30 -4.40 -17.67 13.15
C PRO A 30 -3.87 -16.42 12.44
N TRP A 31 -2.62 -16.05 12.75
CA TRP A 31 -1.87 -14.94 12.13
C TRP A 31 -1.69 -15.10 10.60
N THR A 32 -2.28 -16.15 10.01
CA THR A 32 -2.34 -16.38 8.58
C THR A 32 -3.15 -15.32 7.83
N TRP A 33 -4.07 -14.61 8.48
CA TRP A 33 -4.76 -13.45 7.86
C TRP A 33 -3.87 -12.20 7.76
N SER A 34 -2.67 -12.21 8.36
CA SER A 34 -1.73 -11.10 8.36
C SER A 34 -0.35 -11.43 7.78
N GLN A 35 -0.22 -12.53 7.03
CA GLN A 35 0.99 -12.75 6.25
C GLN A 35 1.01 -11.77 5.07
N GLU A 36 1.83 -10.73 5.23
CA GLU A 36 2.26 -9.83 4.17
C GLU A 36 2.64 -10.66 2.93
N GLN A 37 1.97 -10.38 1.83
CA GLN A 37 2.30 -11.03 0.57
C GLN A 37 3.54 -10.37 -0.01
N VAL A 38 4.69 -11.05 0.07
CA VAL A 38 5.95 -10.53 -0.45
C VAL A 38 6.20 -11.04 -1.87
N ILE A 39 6.36 -10.11 -2.80
CA ILE A 39 6.64 -10.30 -4.21
C ILE A 39 8.13 -10.00 -4.43
N ALA A 40 8.85 -10.95 -5.02
CA ALA A 40 10.29 -10.81 -5.28
C ALA A 40 10.57 -9.73 -6.34
N ALA A 41 11.77 -9.15 -6.29
CA ALA A 41 12.17 -8.12 -7.24
C ALA A 41 12.15 -8.63 -8.69
N GLY A 42 11.57 -7.84 -9.59
CA GLY A 42 11.44 -8.16 -11.01
C GLY A 42 10.44 -9.28 -11.33
N ALA A 43 9.65 -9.73 -10.36
CA ALA A 43 8.54 -10.65 -10.59
C ALA A 43 7.21 -9.88 -10.61
N ALA A 44 6.30 -10.29 -11.49
CA ALA A 44 4.90 -9.94 -11.36
C ALA A 44 4.33 -10.63 -10.12
N GLY A 45 3.58 -9.88 -9.31
CA GLY A 45 2.94 -10.41 -8.12
C GLY A 45 1.43 -10.17 -8.15
N SER A 46 0.68 -11.22 -7.90
CA SER A 46 -0.78 -11.20 -7.89
C SER A 46 -1.29 -11.13 -6.45
N PHE A 47 -2.07 -10.13 -6.07
CA PHE A 47 -2.77 -10.15 -4.78
C PHE A 47 -4.27 -10.39 -4.96
N ASP A 48 -4.86 -11.09 -4.01
CA ASP A 48 -6.28 -11.34 -3.91
C ASP A 48 -6.70 -11.24 -2.43
N LEU A 49 -7.22 -10.07 -2.06
CA LEU A 49 -7.52 -9.69 -0.68
C LEU A 49 -9.02 -9.37 -0.51
N PRO A 50 -9.60 -9.67 0.67
CA PRO A 50 -11.00 -9.32 0.94
C PRO A 50 -11.17 -7.81 1.08
N VAL A 51 -12.32 -7.29 0.66
CA VAL A 51 -12.77 -5.97 1.10
C VAL A 51 -13.24 -6.10 2.55
N ALA A 52 -12.75 -5.24 3.44
CA ALA A 52 -13.11 -5.29 4.85
C ALA A 52 -14.63 -5.08 5.01
N ASP A 53 -15.25 -5.94 5.83
CA ASP A 53 -16.69 -5.89 6.15
C ASP A 53 -17.64 -5.99 4.92
N PHE A 54 -17.15 -6.48 3.77
CA PHE A 54 -17.95 -6.68 2.56
C PHE A 54 -17.52 -7.92 1.78
N ASP A 55 -18.32 -8.99 1.84
CA ASP A 55 -18.02 -10.27 1.17
C ASP A 55 -18.25 -10.25 -0.35
N GLY A 56 -18.97 -9.25 -0.86
CA GLY A 56 -19.40 -9.19 -2.26
C GLY A 56 -18.33 -8.74 -3.26
N ALA A 57 -17.14 -8.36 -2.80
CA ALA A 57 -16.06 -7.87 -3.66
C ALA A 57 -14.68 -8.23 -3.11
N ARG A 58 -13.67 -8.05 -3.97
CA ARG A 58 -12.27 -8.37 -3.70
C ARG A 58 -11.37 -7.26 -4.21
N HIS A 59 -10.24 -7.09 -3.53
CA HIS A 59 -9.09 -6.36 -4.04
C HIS A 59 -8.20 -7.36 -4.78
N GLN A 60 -8.31 -7.39 -6.11
CA GLN A 60 -7.56 -8.32 -6.96
C GLN A 60 -6.78 -7.57 -8.04
N ALA A 61 -5.47 -7.76 -8.10
CA ALA A 61 -4.66 -7.27 -9.21
C ALA A 61 -3.31 -8.01 -9.30
N ASP A 62 -2.76 -8.03 -10.50
CA ASP A 62 -1.36 -8.33 -10.77
C ASP A 62 -0.59 -7.02 -10.90
N VAL A 63 0.54 -6.93 -10.21
CA VAL A 63 1.43 -5.76 -10.24
C VAL A 63 2.85 -6.18 -10.48
N GLU A 64 3.50 -5.48 -11.40
CA GLU A 64 4.92 -5.59 -11.67
C GLU A 64 5.58 -4.21 -11.57
N VAL A 65 6.69 -4.11 -10.86
CA VAL A 65 7.55 -2.92 -10.88
C VAL A 65 8.51 -3.05 -12.05
N LEU A 66 8.27 -2.27 -13.10
CA LEU A 66 9.11 -2.25 -14.30
C LEU A 66 10.43 -1.51 -14.08
N GLY A 67 10.43 -0.53 -13.17
CA GLY A 67 11.60 0.25 -12.81
C GLY A 67 11.28 1.32 -11.77
N PHE A 68 12.33 1.84 -11.15
CA PHE A 68 12.27 3.01 -10.27
C PHE A 68 13.58 3.79 -10.38
N GLN A 69 13.50 5.11 -10.27
CA GLN A 69 14.64 6.02 -10.41
C GLN A 69 14.42 7.29 -9.60
N ALA A 70 15.53 7.94 -9.23
CA ALA A 70 15.47 9.32 -8.77
C ALA A 70 15.10 10.24 -9.95
N VAL A 71 14.31 11.28 -9.67
CA VAL A 71 13.94 12.32 -10.62
C VAL A 71 14.98 13.42 -10.52
N GLU A 72 15.83 13.54 -11.54
CA GLU A 72 16.89 14.56 -11.57
C GLU A 72 16.36 15.95 -11.93
N ASP A 73 15.35 16.00 -12.80
CA ASP A 73 14.69 17.22 -13.24
C ASP A 73 13.19 17.14 -12.94
N GLU A 74 12.82 17.75 -11.83
CA GLU A 74 11.46 17.89 -11.32
C GLU A 74 10.47 18.51 -12.32
N SER A 75 10.96 19.37 -13.21
CA SER A 75 10.11 20.01 -14.22
C SER A 75 9.54 19.00 -15.23
N GLN A 76 10.19 17.85 -15.40
CA GLN A 76 9.72 16.79 -16.31
C GLN A 76 8.40 16.16 -15.85
N ILE A 77 8.14 16.18 -14.54
CA ILE A 77 6.90 15.65 -13.95
C ILE A 77 6.03 16.75 -13.33
N GLY A 78 6.46 18.00 -13.39
CA GLY A 78 5.72 19.14 -12.84
C GLY A 78 5.54 19.12 -11.31
N LEU A 79 6.32 18.30 -10.59
CA LEU A 79 6.27 18.19 -9.14
C LEU A 79 7.51 18.82 -8.53
N HIS A 80 7.36 19.46 -7.37
CA HIS A 80 8.48 20.04 -6.65
C HIS A 80 8.74 19.32 -5.32
N SER A 81 9.97 18.92 -5.06
CA SER A 81 10.33 18.40 -3.74
C SER A 81 10.46 19.53 -2.73
N PRO A 82 10.08 19.29 -1.46
CA PRO A 82 10.52 20.13 -0.37
C PRO A 82 12.04 20.06 -0.21
N GLU A 83 12.64 21.10 0.37
CA GLU A 83 14.07 21.09 0.71
C GLU A 83 14.42 19.88 1.59
N GLY A 84 15.49 19.17 1.21
CA GLY A 84 15.97 17.97 1.91
C GLY A 84 15.29 16.66 1.47
N PHE A 85 14.52 16.68 0.38
CA PHE A 85 13.88 15.50 -0.19
C PHE A 85 14.27 15.29 -1.65
N THR A 86 14.35 14.03 -2.03
CA THR A 86 14.51 13.56 -3.40
C THR A 86 13.20 12.90 -3.85
N ILE A 87 12.72 13.26 -5.04
CA ILE A 87 11.59 12.54 -5.67
C ILE A 87 12.12 11.27 -6.33
N TRP A 88 11.51 10.15 -5.97
CA TRP A 88 11.66 8.87 -6.65
C TRP A 88 10.41 8.61 -7.48
N ALA A 89 10.59 8.30 -8.76
CA ALA A 89 9.51 7.80 -9.59
C ALA A 89 9.56 6.27 -9.59
N VAL A 90 8.39 5.64 -9.51
CA VAL A 90 8.24 4.19 -9.64
C VAL A 90 7.28 3.92 -10.80
N LEU A 91 7.73 3.18 -11.80
CA LEU A 91 6.90 2.72 -12.89
C LEU A 91 6.36 1.32 -12.59
N THR A 92 5.04 1.22 -12.56
CA THR A 92 4.30 -0.02 -12.32
C THR A 92 3.45 -0.39 -13.52
N GLN A 93 3.38 -1.68 -13.80
CA GLN A 93 2.42 -2.30 -14.71
C GLN A 93 1.37 -3.00 -13.88
N TRP A 94 0.11 -2.75 -14.22
CA TRP A 94 -1.05 -3.31 -13.54
C TRP A 94 -1.87 -4.13 -14.49
N HIS A 95 -2.45 -5.21 -13.98
CA HIS A 95 -3.53 -5.94 -14.61
C HIS A 95 -4.57 -6.31 -13.54
N ALA A 96 -5.83 -5.96 -13.73
CA ALA A 96 -6.86 -6.23 -12.74
C ALA A 96 -8.21 -6.53 -13.41
N PRO A 97 -8.99 -7.50 -12.90
CA PRO A 97 -10.35 -7.71 -13.37
C PRO A 97 -11.20 -6.44 -13.23
N ALA A 98 -12.13 -6.22 -14.17
CA ALA A 98 -13.06 -5.09 -14.12
C ALA A 98 -13.88 -5.02 -12.82
N GLU A 99 -14.20 -6.18 -12.22
CA GLU A 99 -14.96 -6.29 -10.95
C GLU A 99 -14.11 -6.03 -9.69
N SER A 100 -12.79 -5.88 -9.84
CA SER A 100 -11.89 -5.65 -8.71
C SER A 100 -12.02 -4.23 -8.17
N VAL A 101 -12.29 -4.12 -6.87
CA VAL A 101 -12.41 -2.85 -6.15
C VAL A 101 -11.00 -2.37 -5.84
N LEU A 102 -10.52 -1.33 -6.52
CA LEU A 102 -9.19 -0.75 -6.26
C LEU A 102 -9.21 0.68 -5.73
N GLU A 103 -10.39 1.25 -5.53
CA GLU A 103 -10.55 2.57 -4.94
C GLU A 103 -9.90 2.64 -3.55
N ASN A 104 -9.32 3.79 -3.20
CA ASN A 104 -8.62 4.05 -1.94
C ASN A 104 -7.39 3.16 -1.68
N CYS A 105 -6.90 2.46 -2.71
CA CYS A 105 -5.62 1.79 -2.65
C CYS A 105 -4.50 2.80 -2.40
N ARG A 106 -3.63 2.50 -1.43
CA ARG A 106 -2.53 3.34 -0.98
C ARG A 106 -1.20 2.72 -1.38
N MET A 107 -0.21 3.57 -1.60
CA MET A 107 1.18 3.17 -1.82
C MET A 107 2.09 3.84 -0.80
N TRP A 108 3.03 3.06 -0.26
CA TRP A 108 4.10 3.54 0.61
C TRP A 108 5.36 2.72 0.38
N VAL A 109 6.50 3.17 0.89
CA VAL A 109 7.78 2.49 0.70
C VAL A 109 8.57 2.35 1.99
N THR A 110 9.26 1.21 2.14
CA THR A 110 10.37 1.10 3.08
C THR A 110 11.63 1.70 2.44
N GLY A 111 12.24 2.68 3.10
CA GLY A 111 13.52 3.26 2.70
C GLY A 111 14.73 2.41 3.10
N SER A 112 15.90 2.73 2.55
CA SER A 112 17.19 2.11 2.91
C SER A 112 17.60 2.34 4.36
N ASP A 113 16.99 3.33 5.04
CA ASP A 113 17.13 3.59 6.46
C ASP A 113 16.18 2.75 7.34
N GLY A 114 15.36 1.89 6.73
CA GLY A 114 14.41 1.01 7.39
C GLY A 114 13.12 1.68 7.84
N LYS A 115 12.83 2.92 7.44
CA LYS A 115 11.59 3.62 7.77
C LYS A 115 10.55 3.51 6.66
N GLU A 116 9.28 3.67 7.04
CA GLU A 116 8.14 3.70 6.12
C GLU A 116 7.80 5.14 5.71
N TYR A 117 7.65 5.36 4.41
CA TYR A 117 7.31 6.64 3.81
C TYR A 117 6.02 6.53 3.00
N LEU A 118 4.95 7.14 3.51
CA LEU A 118 3.66 7.18 2.82
C LEU A 118 3.66 8.23 1.71
N ARG A 119 3.11 7.87 0.56
CA ARG A 119 2.85 8.83 -0.52
C ARG A 119 1.77 9.82 -0.10
N LYS A 120 2.08 11.13 -0.11
CA LYS A 120 1.16 12.21 0.30
C LYS A 120 1.19 13.38 -0.67
N ASP A 121 0.02 13.88 -1.07
CA ASP A 121 -0.11 14.99 -2.04
C ASP A 121 0.55 16.26 -1.56
N GLY A 122 0.30 16.60 -0.28
CA GLY A 122 0.77 17.85 0.31
C GLY A 122 2.29 17.99 0.40
N LEU A 123 3.06 16.93 0.13
CA LEU A 123 4.52 17.02 0.02
C LEU A 123 4.96 17.72 -1.27
N PHE A 124 4.16 17.67 -2.34
CA PHE A 124 4.54 18.20 -3.65
C PHE A 124 3.93 19.58 -3.97
N GLY A 125 3.37 20.25 -2.97
CA GLY A 125 2.69 21.54 -3.15
C GLY A 125 1.32 21.37 -3.81
N THR A 126 1.18 21.82 -5.06
CA THR A 126 -0.08 21.69 -5.82
C THR A 126 -0.26 20.25 -6.30
N PRO A 127 -1.38 19.59 -5.97
CA PRO A 127 -1.65 18.25 -6.47
C PRO A 127 -1.77 18.22 -8.00
N ILE A 128 -1.12 17.26 -8.63
CA ILE A 128 -1.38 16.87 -10.02
C ILE A 128 -2.27 15.62 -9.97
N ASP A 129 -3.42 15.66 -10.63
CA ASP A 129 -4.43 14.59 -10.56
C ASP A 129 -3.86 13.21 -10.90
N ASP A 130 -3.07 13.11 -11.98
CA ASP A 130 -2.39 11.87 -12.41
C ASP A 130 -1.55 11.22 -11.30
N PHE A 131 -0.96 12.06 -10.45
CA PHE A 131 -0.08 11.64 -9.37
C PHE A 131 -0.77 11.56 -8.02
N SER A 132 -2.05 11.93 -7.90
CA SER A 132 -2.80 12.02 -6.65
C SER A 132 -2.74 10.74 -5.80
N ALA A 133 -2.68 10.86 -4.46
CA ALA A 133 -2.69 9.68 -3.57
C ALA A 133 -4.01 8.93 -3.67
N LEU A 134 -5.09 9.65 -3.96
CA LEU A 134 -6.41 9.07 -4.17
C LEU A 134 -6.42 8.06 -5.31
N HIS A 135 -5.51 8.25 -6.28
CA HIS A 135 -5.36 7.42 -7.46
C HIS A 135 -4.05 6.65 -7.42
N ALA A 136 -3.50 6.29 -6.25
CA ALA A 136 -2.17 5.69 -6.18
C ALA A 136 -2.05 4.41 -7.03
N CYS A 137 -3.10 3.59 -7.10
CA CYS A 137 -3.07 2.31 -7.82
C CYS A 137 -3.81 2.31 -9.16
N THR A 138 -4.69 3.28 -9.42
CA THR A 138 -5.51 3.36 -10.64
C THR A 138 -5.23 4.66 -11.41
N PRO A 139 -5.60 4.75 -12.71
CA PRO A 139 -5.65 6.04 -13.38
C PRO A 139 -6.72 6.95 -12.75
N PRO A 140 -6.58 8.29 -12.84
CA PRO A 140 -7.61 9.21 -12.37
C PRO A 140 -8.94 9.01 -13.10
N GLY A 141 -10.05 8.97 -12.36
CA GLY A 141 -11.38 8.76 -12.94
C GLY A 141 -11.59 7.37 -13.57
N GLU A 142 -10.71 6.41 -13.28
CA GLU A 142 -10.79 5.03 -13.78
C GLU A 142 -10.57 4.05 -12.61
N ALA A 143 -11.28 4.28 -11.49
CA ALA A 143 -11.08 3.51 -10.27
C ALA A 143 -11.73 2.11 -10.33
N GLY A 144 -12.67 1.88 -11.25
CA GLY A 144 -13.50 0.67 -11.27
C GLY A 144 -14.60 0.72 -10.19
N PRO A 145 -15.14 -0.45 -9.81
CA PRO A 145 -16.21 -0.54 -8.84
C PRO A 145 -15.76 -0.09 -7.45
N VAL A 146 -16.73 0.39 -6.69
CA VAL A 146 -16.53 1.01 -5.40
C VAL A 146 -17.53 0.46 -4.39
N VAL A 147 -17.08 0.26 -3.16
CA VAL A 147 -17.98 -0.12 -2.06
C VAL A 147 -18.41 1.16 -1.36
N ARG A 148 -19.72 1.33 -1.22
CA ARG A 148 -20.34 2.48 -0.57
C ARG A 148 -21.13 2.02 0.64
N VAL A 149 -21.28 2.93 1.58
CA VAL A 149 -22.18 2.76 2.73
C VAL A 149 -23.52 3.42 2.38
N ASP A 150 -24.63 2.72 2.60
CA ASP A 150 -25.98 3.19 2.25
C ASP A 150 -26.29 4.56 2.88
N GLU A 151 -26.04 4.67 4.19
CA GLU A 151 -26.31 5.87 4.99
C GLU A 151 -25.21 6.08 6.03
N ILE A 152 -24.92 7.34 6.37
CA ILE A 152 -23.95 7.68 7.41
C ILE A 152 -24.40 7.08 8.75
N GLY A 153 -23.61 6.16 9.31
CA GLY A 153 -23.91 5.45 10.55
C GLY A 153 -24.60 4.09 10.36
N SER A 154 -24.85 3.67 9.11
CA SER A 154 -25.29 2.32 8.77
C SER A 154 -24.10 1.36 8.64
N THR A 155 -24.37 0.07 8.78
CA THR A 155 -23.44 -1.02 8.40
C THR A 155 -23.78 -1.61 7.04
N GLY A 156 -24.87 -1.16 6.40
CA GLY A 156 -25.27 -1.56 5.06
C GLY A 156 -24.26 -1.03 4.04
N GLN A 157 -23.68 -1.95 3.27
CA GLN A 157 -22.74 -1.66 2.20
C GLN A 157 -23.24 -2.26 0.89
N HIS A 158 -23.01 -1.56 -0.21
CA HIS A 158 -23.35 -2.01 -1.55
C HIS A 158 -22.22 -1.71 -2.53
N LEU A 159 -22.18 -2.50 -3.59
CA LEU A 159 -21.24 -2.32 -4.69
C LEU A 159 -21.86 -1.38 -5.72
N GLU A 160 -21.14 -0.32 -6.08
CA GLU A 160 -21.45 0.53 -7.21
C GLU A 160 -20.42 0.26 -8.32
N PRO A 161 -20.81 0.27 -9.60
CA PRO A 161 -19.91 -0.03 -10.70
C PRO A 161 -18.77 0.99 -10.88
N GLY A 162 -18.92 2.21 -10.34
CA GLY A 162 -17.92 3.28 -10.44
C GLY A 162 -17.58 3.67 -11.88
N ASP A 163 -16.43 4.30 -12.06
CA ASP A 163 -15.94 4.66 -13.40
C ASP A 163 -15.21 3.46 -14.04
N PRO A 164 -15.46 3.17 -15.34
CA PRO A 164 -14.79 2.07 -16.03
C PRO A 164 -13.28 2.17 -15.96
N ARG A 165 -12.62 1.03 -15.73
CA ARG A 165 -11.16 0.91 -15.69
C ARG A 165 -10.68 -0.05 -16.78
N PRO A 166 -9.57 0.23 -17.48
CA PRO A 166 -8.95 -0.74 -18.38
C PRO A 166 -8.47 -1.97 -17.59
N ASP A 167 -8.47 -3.14 -18.24
CA ASP A 167 -7.97 -4.37 -17.62
C ASP A 167 -6.45 -4.32 -17.36
N GLU A 168 -5.72 -3.49 -18.12
CA GLU A 168 -4.28 -3.32 -18.03
C GLU A 168 -3.89 -1.83 -18.15
N TRP A 169 -3.01 -1.35 -17.28
CA TRP A 169 -2.48 0.02 -17.37
C TRP A 169 -1.07 0.13 -16.79
N ARG A 170 -0.38 1.20 -17.19
CA ARG A 170 0.90 1.62 -16.58
C ARG A 170 0.70 2.86 -15.74
N LYS A 171 1.44 2.96 -14.64
CA LYS A 171 1.40 4.13 -13.78
C LYS A 171 2.78 4.50 -13.27
N VAL A 172 3.10 5.78 -13.38
CA VAL A 172 4.24 6.40 -12.70
C VAL A 172 3.75 6.99 -11.39
N THR A 173 4.32 6.53 -10.28
CA THR A 173 3.99 7.03 -8.94
C THR A 173 5.19 7.75 -8.35
N PRO A 174 5.11 9.07 -8.12
CA PRO A 174 6.16 9.83 -7.46
C PRO A 174 6.09 9.68 -5.93
N LEU A 175 7.25 9.58 -5.31
CA LEU A 175 7.46 9.39 -3.88
C LEU A 175 8.55 10.35 -3.40
N ALA A 176 8.29 11.15 -2.38
CA ALA A 176 9.29 12.02 -1.78
C ALA A 176 9.94 11.32 -0.59
N LEU A 177 11.25 11.08 -0.66
CA LEU A 177 12.04 10.51 0.43
C LEU A 177 13.13 11.50 0.84
N PRO A 178 13.61 11.49 2.10
CA PRO A 178 14.72 12.34 2.51
C PRO A 178 15.98 12.08 1.67
N ASP A 179 16.80 13.10 1.50
CA ASP A 179 18.06 12.98 0.74
C ASP A 179 18.95 11.85 1.28
N GLY A 180 19.50 11.06 0.35
CA GLY A 180 20.31 9.88 0.66
C GLY A 180 19.51 8.63 1.07
N VAL A 181 18.17 8.70 1.13
CA VAL A 181 17.31 7.53 1.35
C VAL A 181 16.75 7.05 0.01
N GLN A 182 16.97 5.76 -0.28
CA GLN A 182 16.46 5.09 -1.48
C GLN A 182 15.31 4.16 -1.10
N PRO A 183 14.23 4.05 -1.91
CA PRO A 183 13.20 3.06 -1.67
C PRO A 183 13.73 1.64 -1.94
N VAL A 184 13.43 0.70 -1.03
CA VAL A 184 13.87 -0.71 -1.09
C VAL A 184 12.68 -1.65 -1.27
N LYS A 185 11.53 -1.31 -0.70
CA LYS A 185 10.29 -2.05 -0.84
C LYS A 185 9.17 -1.09 -1.18
N LEU A 186 8.28 -1.52 -2.05
CA LEU A 186 7.03 -0.86 -2.35
C LEU A 186 5.89 -1.66 -1.75
N HIS A 187 5.05 -0.99 -0.98
CA HIS A 187 3.85 -1.55 -0.40
C HIS A 187 2.61 -0.99 -1.09
N ILE A 188 1.64 -1.85 -1.30
CA ILE A 188 0.39 -1.58 -2.00
C ILE A 188 -0.74 -2.17 -1.16
N GLY A 189 -1.71 -1.37 -0.73
CA GLY A 189 -2.84 -1.91 0.02
C GLY A 189 -3.84 -0.88 0.52
N TRP A 190 -4.87 -1.38 1.21
CA TRP A 190 -5.99 -0.57 1.68
C TRP A 190 -5.83 -0.23 3.13
N ASP A 191 -5.77 -1.22 4.01
CA ASP A 191 -5.57 -1.09 5.45
C ASP A 191 -4.74 -2.25 5.97
N PHE A 192 -4.07 -2.09 7.12
CA PHE A 192 -3.40 -3.21 7.75
C PHE A 192 -4.43 -4.26 8.20
N PRO A 193 -4.26 -5.56 7.89
CA PRO A 193 -3.09 -6.20 7.27
C PRO A 193 -3.21 -6.48 5.75
N HIS A 194 -4.21 -5.92 5.06
CA HIS A 194 -4.50 -6.12 3.65
C HIS A 194 -3.59 -5.29 2.74
N TYR A 195 -2.35 -5.75 2.58
CA TYR A 195 -1.38 -5.18 1.64
C TYR A 195 -0.43 -6.23 1.07
N ALA A 196 0.08 -5.93 -0.11
CA ALA A 196 1.16 -6.65 -0.76
C ALA A 196 2.43 -5.80 -0.75
N THR A 197 3.57 -6.47 -0.76
CA THR A 197 4.89 -5.85 -0.72
C THR A 197 5.73 -6.35 -1.87
N VAL A 198 6.13 -5.45 -2.74
CA VAL A 198 7.03 -5.69 -3.85
C VAL A 198 8.43 -5.27 -3.43
N VAL A 199 9.38 -6.19 -3.45
CA VAL A 199 10.79 -5.86 -3.30
C VAL A 199 11.24 -5.12 -4.56
N LEU A 200 11.83 -3.93 -4.41
CA LEU A 200 12.30 -3.16 -5.56
C LEU A 200 13.61 -3.76 -6.09
N PRO A 201 13.80 -3.80 -7.43
CA PRO A 201 15.04 -4.25 -8.03
C PRO A 201 16.19 -3.25 -7.78
N GLU A 202 17.32 -3.40 -8.47
CA GLU A 202 18.29 -2.31 -8.57
C GLU A 202 17.67 -1.13 -9.36
N PRO A 203 17.97 0.14 -9.00
CA PRO A 203 17.47 1.30 -9.73
C PRO A 203 17.82 1.19 -11.22
N LYS A 204 16.84 1.45 -12.08
CA LYS A 204 17.02 1.46 -13.53
C LYS A 204 16.33 2.68 -14.09
N VAL A 205 17.02 3.42 -14.95
CA VAL A 205 16.43 4.53 -15.69
C VAL A 205 15.49 3.97 -16.75
N TYR A 206 14.23 4.43 -16.76
CA TYR A 206 13.19 4.02 -17.72
C TYR A 206 12.52 5.20 -18.42
N VAL A 207 12.86 6.44 -18.03
CA VAL A 207 12.54 7.61 -18.85
C VAL A 207 13.57 7.67 -19.97
N ASP A 208 13.17 7.27 -21.18
CA ASP A 208 13.99 7.51 -22.37
C ASP A 208 14.32 9.00 -22.44
N SER A 209 15.61 9.34 -22.58
CA SER A 209 15.99 10.71 -22.92
C SER A 209 15.21 11.09 -24.18
N PRO A 210 14.53 12.25 -24.23
CA PRO A 210 13.81 12.64 -25.44
C PRO A 210 14.80 12.59 -26.60
N SER A 211 14.55 11.70 -27.56
CA SER A 211 15.29 11.69 -28.81
C SER A 211 14.92 12.98 -29.54
N PHE A 212 15.69 14.04 -29.30
CA PHE A 212 15.71 15.16 -30.21
C PHE A 212 16.25 14.61 -31.52
N GLY A 213 15.33 14.35 -32.45
CA GLY A 213 15.66 13.94 -33.80
C GLY A 213 16.64 14.94 -34.42
N GLU A 214 17.71 14.40 -34.99
CA GLU A 214 18.58 15.11 -35.94
C GLU A 214 17.80 15.64 -37.14
#